data_AF-A0A2D8G826-F1
#
_entry.id   AF-A0A2D8G826-F1
#
_cell.length_a   1.000
_cell.length_b   1.000
_cell.length_c   1.000
_cell.angle_alpha   90.00
_cell.angle_beta   90.00
_cell.angle_gamma   90.00
#
_symmetry.space_group_name_H-M   'P 1'
#
loop_
_entity.id
_entity.type
_entity.pdbx_description
1 polymer ?
#
loop_
_entity_poly.entity_id
_entity_poly.type
_entity_poly.pdbx_seq_one_letter_code
_entity_poly.pdbx_strand_id
1 'polypeptide(L)'
;MTFEISPTNRVRQLSEKARYDEESVHAILDAGLVAQVAFVQEGKPVVVPMIYGRDGNRLYLHGARKARVIRMLEAGPSVCLNVTLLDGIVYARSLFNSSMNYRSVTVHGTATLIEGDERVHALSVISEHLMPGRSEEVRPSHEKEILMTGVIQVEIESASAKISMGPPDDEDEDMDAPVWAGVMPLRLKAGALIRDPEVPEDMLPTPHMQSQTGRSF
;
A
#
# COMPACT_ATOMS: atom_id res chain seq x y z
N MET A 1 -7.95 11.87 13.64
CA MET A 1 -8.34 13.17 13.04
C MET A 1 -8.91 12.88 11.63
N THR A 2 -9.24 13.89 10.83
CA THR A 2 -9.84 13.73 9.50
C THR A 2 -9.14 14.67 8.53
N PHE A 3 -8.80 14.17 7.34
CA PHE A 3 -8.23 14.96 6.25
C PHE A 3 -9.27 15.95 5.71
N GLU A 4 -8.84 17.19 5.47
CA GLU A 4 -9.71 18.20 4.86
C GLU A 4 -10.12 17.79 3.45
N ILE A 5 -11.40 17.97 3.11
CA ILE A 5 -11.94 17.62 1.79
C ILE A 5 -11.76 18.81 0.84
N SER A 6 -10.78 18.69 -0.06
CA SER A 6 -10.44 19.68 -1.09
C SER A 6 -10.80 19.18 -2.50
N PRO A 7 -10.72 20.03 -3.54
CA PRO A 7 -10.86 19.58 -4.92
C PRO A 7 -9.88 18.46 -5.31
N THR A 8 -8.74 18.35 -4.65
CA THR A 8 -7.69 17.38 -4.94
C THR A 8 -8.07 15.96 -4.52
N ASN A 9 -8.63 15.78 -3.31
CA ASN A 9 -8.94 14.44 -2.76
C ASN A 9 -10.44 14.08 -2.80
N ARG A 10 -11.33 15.02 -3.12
CA ARG A 10 -12.79 14.80 -3.08
C ARG A 10 -13.24 13.71 -4.06
N VAL A 11 -13.71 12.60 -3.51
CA VAL A 11 -14.42 11.54 -4.24
C VAL A 11 -15.80 12.06 -4.65
N ARG A 12 -16.13 11.97 -5.94
CA ARG A 12 -17.42 12.44 -6.48
C ARG A 12 -18.41 11.29 -6.76
N GLN A 13 -17.94 10.24 -7.42
CA GLN A 13 -18.78 9.09 -7.78
C GLN A 13 -18.81 8.09 -6.61
N LEU A 14 -20.01 7.66 -6.21
CA LEU A 14 -20.22 6.78 -5.05
C LEU A 14 -19.56 7.36 -3.79
N SER A 15 -19.90 8.61 -3.46
CA SER A 15 -19.26 9.39 -2.40
C SER A 15 -19.59 8.87 -1.00
N GLU A 16 -20.67 8.11 -0.85
CA GLU A 16 -21.02 7.36 0.37
C GLU A 16 -19.98 6.30 0.73
N LYS A 17 -19.19 5.84 -0.25
CA LYS A 17 -18.05 4.92 -0.07
C LYS A 17 -16.76 5.63 0.34
N ALA A 18 -16.74 6.96 0.32
CA ALA A 18 -15.55 7.74 0.64
C ALA A 18 -15.33 7.79 2.16
N ARG A 19 -14.07 7.71 2.58
CA ARG A 19 -13.62 7.92 3.96
C ARG A 19 -12.46 8.91 3.95
N TYR A 20 -12.46 9.82 4.92
CA TYR A 20 -11.45 10.86 5.06
C TYR A 20 -10.86 10.89 6.47
N ASP A 21 -11.36 10.06 7.39
CA ASP A 21 -10.76 9.86 8.69
C ASP A 21 -9.41 9.13 8.56
N GLU A 22 -8.47 9.53 9.41
CA GLU A 22 -7.12 8.94 9.47
C GLU A 22 -7.17 7.44 9.75
N GLU A 23 -8.12 6.97 10.57
CA GLU A 23 -8.25 5.56 10.91
C GLU A 23 -8.45 4.70 9.65
N SER A 24 -9.41 5.06 8.80
CA SER A 24 -9.66 4.36 7.54
C SER A 24 -8.49 4.46 6.56
N VAL A 25 -7.91 5.65 6.42
CA VAL A 25 -6.76 5.90 5.52
C VAL A 25 -5.54 5.09 5.95
N HIS A 26 -5.17 5.17 7.23
CA HIS A 26 -4.01 4.48 7.79
C HIS A 26 -4.22 2.97 7.81
N ALA A 27 -5.40 2.46 8.14
CA ALA A 27 -5.66 1.02 8.11
C ALA A 27 -5.42 0.40 6.73
N ILE A 28 -5.77 1.11 5.64
CA ILE A 28 -5.49 0.64 4.28
C ILE A 28 -3.99 0.72 3.96
N LEU A 29 -3.33 1.81 4.35
CA LEU A 29 -1.89 1.95 4.19
C LEU A 29 -1.11 0.88 4.97
N ASP A 30 -1.56 0.53 6.18
CA ASP A 30 -0.88 -0.47 7.03
C ASP A 30 -1.10 -1.90 6.54
N ALA A 31 -2.22 -2.16 5.86
CA ALA A 31 -2.49 -3.45 5.24
C ALA A 31 -1.78 -3.61 3.87
N GLY A 32 -1.58 -2.52 3.13
CA GLY A 32 -0.91 -2.53 1.84
C GLY A 32 0.60 -2.71 1.92
N LEU A 33 1.18 -3.49 1.01
CA LEU A 33 2.63 -3.72 0.93
C LEU A 33 3.30 -2.91 -0.19
N VAL A 34 2.52 -2.48 -1.19
CA VAL A 34 3.01 -1.81 -2.39
C VAL A 34 2.13 -0.61 -2.68
N ALA A 35 2.76 0.54 -2.91
CA ALA A 35 2.11 1.74 -3.41
C ALA A 35 2.46 1.95 -4.89
N GLN A 36 1.47 2.35 -5.68
CA GLN A 36 1.66 2.89 -7.01
C GLN A 36 2.02 4.36 -6.88
N VAL A 37 3.29 4.70 -7.07
CA VAL A 37 3.80 6.06 -6.90
C VAL A 37 3.77 6.77 -8.25
N ALA A 38 2.86 7.72 -8.40
CA ALA A 38 2.67 8.53 -9.59
C ALA A 38 3.31 9.91 -9.45
N PHE A 39 4.02 10.34 -10.49
CA PHE A 39 4.63 11.67 -10.60
C PHE A 39 4.76 12.07 -12.08
N VAL A 40 5.11 13.33 -12.34
CA VAL A 40 5.31 13.83 -13.71
C VAL A 40 6.80 13.88 -14.03
N GLN A 41 7.19 13.26 -15.14
CA GLN A 41 8.52 13.37 -15.71
C GLN A 41 8.44 13.96 -17.12
N GLU A 42 9.09 15.10 -17.35
CA GLU A 42 9.11 15.77 -18.67
C GLU A 42 7.69 15.98 -19.25
N GLY A 43 6.76 16.38 -18.40
CA GLY A 43 5.36 16.59 -18.76
C GLY A 43 4.53 15.33 -18.96
N LYS A 44 5.10 14.12 -18.76
CA LYS A 44 4.39 12.85 -18.90
C LYS A 44 4.16 12.19 -17.53
N PRO A 45 2.97 11.60 -17.28
CA PRO A 45 2.73 10.83 -16.08
C PRO A 45 3.58 9.55 -16.08
N VAL A 46 4.17 9.25 -14.94
CA VAL A 46 4.92 8.01 -14.69
C VAL A 46 4.32 7.39 -13.43
N VAL A 47 4.21 6.06 -13.42
CA VAL A 47 3.79 5.29 -12.25
C VAL A 47 4.85 4.23 -11.98
N VAL A 48 5.34 4.17 -10.74
CA VAL A 48 6.32 3.17 -10.29
C VAL A 48 5.77 2.45 -9.06
N PRO A 49 5.63 1.11 -9.10
CA PRO A 49 5.28 0.34 -7.91
C PRO A 49 6.49 0.31 -6.96
N MET A 50 6.26 0.66 -5.70
CA MET A 50 7.31 0.69 -4.67
C MET A 50 6.79 0.11 -3.36
N ILE A 51 7.66 -0.61 -2.65
CA ILE A 51 7.46 -0.91 -1.23
C ILE A 51 7.54 0.39 -0.45
N TYR A 52 6.72 0.51 0.59
CA TYR A 52 6.74 1.64 1.50
C TYR A 52 6.61 1.18 2.96
N GLY A 53 6.85 2.10 3.88
CA GLY A 53 6.42 2.00 5.26
C GLY A 53 5.80 3.29 5.74
N ARG A 54 4.93 3.23 6.75
CA ARG A 54 4.28 4.41 7.33
C ARG A 54 4.73 4.62 8.77
N ASP A 55 5.02 5.86 9.14
CA ASP A 55 5.19 6.30 10.52
C ASP A 55 4.40 7.59 10.74
N GLY A 56 3.34 7.51 11.55
CA GLY A 56 2.38 8.59 11.69
C GLY A 56 1.84 9.06 10.33
N ASN A 57 2.03 10.34 10.02
CA ASN A 57 1.56 10.97 8.77
C ASN A 57 2.64 10.99 7.65
N ARG A 58 3.70 10.19 7.80
CA ARG A 58 4.80 10.10 6.85
C ARG A 58 4.84 8.73 6.18
N LEU A 59 5.05 8.72 4.88
CA LEU A 59 5.33 7.53 4.09
C LEU A 59 6.80 7.55 3.67
N TYR A 60 7.48 6.41 3.80
CA TYR A 60 8.86 6.24 3.37
C TYR A 60 8.95 5.25 2.22
N LEU A 61 9.69 5.63 1.18
CA LEU A 61 10.02 4.82 0.01
C LEU A 61 11.54 4.62 -0.02
N HIS A 62 12.02 3.55 -0.62
CA HIS A 62 13.47 3.36 -0.82
C HIS A 62 13.80 2.79 -2.20
N GLY A 63 15.09 2.90 -2.53
CA GLY A 63 15.68 2.25 -3.69
C GLY A 63 17.17 2.55 -3.77
N ALA A 64 17.86 1.99 -4.77
CA ALA A 64 19.25 2.37 -5.00
C ALA A 64 19.35 3.89 -5.20
N ARG A 65 20.29 4.57 -4.53
CA ARG A 65 20.44 6.04 -4.59
C ARG A 65 20.63 6.55 -6.02
N LYS A 66 21.19 5.73 -6.91
CA LYS A 66 21.40 6.05 -8.33
C LYS A 66 20.23 5.66 -9.23
N ALA A 67 19.20 4.98 -8.72
CA ALA A 67 18.03 4.60 -9.50
C ALA A 67 17.33 5.85 -10.04
N ARG A 68 16.82 5.75 -11.27
CA ARG A 68 16.13 6.86 -11.94
C ARG A 68 14.98 7.40 -11.09
N VAL A 69 14.13 6.53 -10.55
CA VAL A 69 12.97 6.94 -9.74
C VAL A 69 13.40 7.75 -8.52
N ILE A 70 14.43 7.32 -7.79
CA ILE A 70 14.93 8.04 -6.61
C ILE A 70 15.46 9.43 -6.99
N ARG A 71 16.23 9.55 -8.08
CA ARG A 71 16.72 10.86 -8.55
C ARG A 71 15.59 11.80 -8.97
N MET A 72 14.50 11.28 -9.53
CA MET A 72 13.35 12.10 -9.89
C MET A 72 12.58 12.57 -8.66
N LEU A 73 12.45 11.72 -7.65
CA LEU A 73 11.78 12.04 -6.38
C LEU A 73 12.64 12.96 -5.48
N GLU A 74 13.97 12.88 -5.56
CA GLU A 74 14.91 13.74 -4.84
C GLU A 74 14.75 15.22 -5.22
N ALA A 75 14.25 15.53 -6.42
CA ALA A 75 13.96 16.89 -6.86
C ALA A 75 12.71 17.51 -6.20
N GLY A 76 12.03 16.78 -5.32
CA GLY A 76 10.85 17.21 -4.60
C GLY A 76 9.59 17.45 -5.45
N PRO A 77 9.25 16.60 -6.43
CA PRO A 77 8.00 16.74 -7.14
C PRO A 77 6.80 16.47 -6.22
N SER A 78 5.65 17.03 -6.57
CA SER A 78 4.37 16.53 -6.09
C SER A 78 4.18 15.09 -6.57
N VAL A 79 3.74 14.24 -5.66
CA VAL A 79 3.49 12.82 -5.90
C VAL A 79 2.07 12.45 -5.52
N CYS A 80 1.56 11.40 -6.16
CA CYS A 80 0.34 10.72 -5.78
C CYS A 80 0.66 9.26 -5.50
N LEU A 81 0.35 8.77 -4.31
CA LEU A 81 0.51 7.36 -3.95
C LEU A 81 -0.88 6.73 -3.89
N ASN A 82 -1.04 5.62 -4.60
CA ASN A 82 -2.26 4.82 -4.52
C ASN A 82 -1.96 3.42 -4.00
N VAL A 83 -2.74 2.98 -3.03
CA VAL A 83 -2.74 1.60 -2.53
C VAL A 83 -4.14 1.05 -2.72
N THR A 84 -4.24 -0.14 -3.29
CA THR A 84 -5.52 -0.82 -3.55
C THR A 84 -5.44 -2.27 -3.07
N LEU A 85 -6.42 -2.66 -2.25
CA LEU A 85 -6.63 -4.01 -1.76
C LEU A 85 -7.93 -4.54 -2.37
N LEU A 86 -7.84 -5.65 -3.10
CA LEU A 86 -8.97 -6.26 -3.76
C LEU A 86 -9.55 -7.37 -2.88
N ASP A 87 -10.79 -7.19 -2.44
CA ASP A 87 -11.43 -8.03 -1.43
C ASP A 87 -12.50 -8.97 -2.02
N GLY A 88 -12.93 -8.79 -3.26
CA GLY A 88 -13.83 -9.72 -3.93
C GLY A 88 -14.38 -9.24 -5.27
N ILE A 89 -14.93 -10.17 -6.05
CA ILE A 89 -15.69 -9.89 -7.28
C ILE A 89 -17.18 -9.98 -6.94
N VAL A 90 -17.95 -8.96 -7.33
CA VAL A 90 -19.38 -8.87 -7.10
C VAL A 90 -20.11 -9.24 -8.39
N TYR A 91 -20.80 -10.38 -8.37
CA TYR A 91 -21.65 -10.88 -9.44
C TYR A 91 -23.08 -10.46 -9.15
N ALA A 92 -23.54 -9.39 -9.79
CA ALA A 92 -24.92 -8.96 -9.73
C ALA A 92 -25.79 -9.75 -10.71
N ARG A 93 -27.11 -9.60 -10.64
CA ARG A 93 -28.03 -10.22 -11.61
C ARG A 93 -27.92 -9.57 -12.99
N SER A 94 -27.56 -8.29 -13.05
CA SER A 94 -27.16 -7.61 -14.28
C SER A 94 -25.65 -7.40 -14.37
N LEU A 95 -25.14 -7.38 -15.61
CA LEU A 95 -23.73 -7.05 -15.83
C LEU A 95 -23.42 -5.59 -15.41
N PHE A 96 -24.40 -4.70 -15.50
CA PHE A 96 -24.25 -3.29 -15.16
C PHE A 96 -23.97 -3.08 -13.67
N ASN A 97 -24.67 -3.81 -12.79
CA ASN A 97 -24.48 -3.72 -11.33
C ASN A 97 -23.35 -4.61 -10.80
N SER A 98 -22.74 -5.43 -11.67
CA SER A 98 -21.57 -6.24 -11.30
C SER A 98 -20.35 -5.34 -11.06
N SER A 99 -19.55 -5.69 -10.05
CA SER A 99 -18.48 -4.81 -9.56
C SER A 99 -17.41 -5.58 -8.78
N MET A 100 -16.70 -4.91 -7.87
CA MET A 100 -15.74 -5.51 -6.96
C MET A 100 -15.86 -4.91 -5.56
N ASN A 101 -15.54 -5.72 -4.56
CA ASN A 101 -15.27 -5.28 -3.21
C ASN A 101 -13.78 -4.92 -3.10
N TYR A 102 -13.49 -3.74 -2.56
CA TYR A 102 -12.13 -3.21 -2.47
C TYR A 102 -12.01 -2.16 -1.36
N ARG A 103 -10.77 -1.96 -0.92
CA ARG A 103 -10.34 -0.82 -0.13
C ARG A 103 -9.21 -0.14 -0.89
N SER A 104 -9.33 1.16 -1.14
CA SER A 104 -8.23 1.93 -1.73
C SER A 104 -8.03 3.24 -1.02
N VAL A 105 -6.80 3.74 -1.10
CA VAL A 105 -6.41 5.05 -0.59
C VAL A 105 -5.57 5.76 -1.64
N THR A 106 -5.85 7.04 -1.82
CA THR A 106 -5.07 7.96 -2.64
C THR A 106 -4.51 9.03 -1.72
N VAL A 107 -3.19 9.16 -1.71
CA VAL A 107 -2.44 10.15 -0.94
C VAL A 107 -1.79 11.11 -1.92
N HIS A 108 -1.91 12.40 -1.65
CA HIS A 108 -1.15 13.46 -2.30
C HIS A 108 -0.15 14.03 -1.31
N GLY A 109 1.07 14.29 -1.78
CA GLY A 109 2.12 14.89 -0.98
C GLY A 109 3.30 15.33 -1.81
N THR A 110 4.32 15.84 -1.14
CA THR A 110 5.59 16.25 -1.76
C THR A 110 6.70 15.28 -1.35
N ALA A 111 7.45 14.78 -2.32
CA ALA A 111 8.60 13.94 -2.05
C ALA A 111 9.75 14.75 -1.43
N THR A 112 10.49 14.15 -0.51
CA THR A 112 11.70 14.75 0.08
C THR A 112 12.73 13.66 0.31
N LEU A 113 13.96 13.88 -0.13
CA LEU A 113 15.05 12.96 0.14
C LEU A 113 15.47 13.06 1.62
N ILE A 114 15.64 11.91 2.27
CA ILE A 114 16.15 11.81 3.64
C ILE A 114 17.68 11.67 3.67
N GLU A 115 18.32 12.49 4.50
CA GLU A 115 19.76 12.53 4.71
C GLU A 115 20.13 12.28 6.17
N GLY A 116 21.42 12.02 6.43
CA GLY A 116 21.92 11.76 7.77
C GLY A 116 21.30 10.52 8.43
N ASP A 117 21.20 10.58 9.76
CA ASP A 117 20.85 9.44 10.62
C ASP A 117 19.38 9.04 10.52
N GLU A 118 18.48 9.95 10.12
CA GLU A 118 17.05 9.67 9.91
C GLU A 118 16.82 8.58 8.86
N ARG A 119 17.79 8.35 7.97
CA ARG A 119 17.72 7.28 6.96
C ARG A 119 17.62 5.90 7.60
N VAL A 120 18.30 5.69 8.73
CA VAL A 120 18.28 4.39 9.43
C VAL A 120 16.88 4.11 9.98
N HIS A 121 16.25 5.12 10.61
CA HIS A 121 14.87 5.02 11.07
C HIS A 121 13.90 4.72 9.92
N ALA A 122 13.97 5.49 8.84
CA ALA A 122 13.07 5.31 7.70
C ALA A 122 13.23 3.94 7.02
N LEU A 123 14.46 3.41 6.90
CA LEU A 123 14.69 2.04 6.41
C LEU A 123 14.13 0.99 7.37
N SER A 124 14.22 1.23 8.68
CA SER A 124 13.61 0.38 9.70
C SER A 124 12.09 0.36 9.55
N VAL A 125 11.45 1.53 9.42
CA VAL A 125 10.00 1.66 9.22
C VAL A 125 9.55 0.87 7.99
N ILE A 126 10.24 1.00 6.87
CA ILE A 126 9.94 0.24 5.64
C ILE A 126 10.08 -1.27 5.88
N SER A 127 11.16 -1.67 6.56
CA SER A 127 11.44 -3.09 6.83
C SER A 127 10.40 -3.72 7.74
N GLU A 128 10.02 -3.03 8.81
CA GLU A 128 9.03 -3.48 9.79
C GLU A 128 7.61 -3.49 9.22
N HIS A 129 7.29 -2.59 8.28
CA HIS A 129 6.02 -2.62 7.55
C HIS A 129 5.90 -3.89 6.71
N LEU A 130 6.95 -4.24 5.97
CA LEU A 130 6.97 -5.41 5.09
C LEU A 130 7.13 -6.74 5.85
N MET A 131 8.03 -6.74 6.82
CA MET A 131 8.49 -7.90 7.59
C MET A 131 8.62 -7.49 9.07
N PRO A 132 7.50 -7.40 9.81
CA PRO A 132 7.55 -7.07 11.22
C PRO A 132 8.55 -7.95 11.97
N GLY A 133 9.26 -7.43 12.97
CA GLY A 133 10.26 -8.12 13.79
C GLY A 133 11.57 -8.47 13.09
N ARG A 134 11.69 -8.28 11.77
CA ARG A 134 12.86 -8.75 11.02
C ARG A 134 14.14 -8.04 11.42
N SER A 135 14.06 -6.77 11.82
CA SER A 135 15.22 -5.99 12.23
C SER A 135 15.94 -6.55 13.47
N GLU A 136 15.24 -7.30 14.32
CA GLU A 136 15.83 -7.94 15.52
C GLU A 136 16.55 -9.26 15.20
N GLU A 137 16.27 -9.85 14.04
CA GLU A 137 16.79 -11.18 13.65
C GLU A 137 18.04 -11.10 12.77
N VAL A 138 18.35 -9.92 12.21
CA VAL A 138 19.48 -9.71 11.30
C VAL A 138 20.41 -8.65 11.86
N ARG A 139 21.67 -8.68 11.40
CA ARG A 139 22.61 -7.60 11.74
C ARG A 139 22.06 -6.24 11.26
N PRO A 140 22.42 -5.14 11.94
CA PRO A 140 22.21 -3.80 11.40
C PRO A 140 22.88 -3.62 10.03
N SER A 141 22.31 -2.70 9.25
CA SER A 141 22.89 -2.29 7.97
C SER A 141 24.26 -1.65 8.16
N HIS A 142 25.22 -2.00 7.31
CA HIS A 142 26.50 -1.33 7.25
C HIS A 142 26.35 0.09 6.68
N GLU A 143 27.25 1.00 7.04
CA GLU A 143 27.25 2.38 6.55
C GLU A 143 27.20 2.46 5.01
N LYS A 144 27.95 1.60 4.33
CA LYS A 144 27.96 1.56 2.86
C LYS A 144 26.58 1.19 2.26
N GLU A 145 25.85 0.28 2.91
CA GLU A 145 24.50 -0.14 2.49
C GLU A 145 23.51 1.03 2.64
N ILE A 146 23.63 1.79 3.73
CA ILE A 146 22.84 2.99 3.99
C ILE A 146 23.17 4.10 2.99
N LEU A 147 24.46 4.31 2.68
CA LEU A 147 24.91 5.35 1.74
C LEU A 147 24.49 5.07 0.28
N MET A 148 24.46 3.80 -0.13
CA MET A 148 24.03 3.43 -1.49
C MET A 148 22.51 3.37 -1.65
N THR A 149 21.74 3.53 -0.57
CA THR A 149 20.28 3.52 -0.57
C THR A 149 19.74 4.94 -0.46
N GLY A 150 18.90 5.33 -1.41
CA GLY A 150 18.13 6.57 -1.32
C GLY A 150 16.79 6.29 -0.65
N VAL A 151 16.41 7.16 0.26
CA VAL A 151 15.14 7.08 0.97
C VAL A 151 14.37 8.37 0.75
N ILE A 152 13.13 8.23 0.28
CA ILE A 152 12.24 9.34 0.02
C ILE A 152 11.15 9.32 1.06
N GLN A 153 10.94 10.43 1.75
CA GLN A 153 9.79 10.68 2.58
C GLN A 153 8.71 11.39 1.76
N VAL A 154 7.45 11.07 2.02
CA VAL A 154 6.29 11.79 1.53
C VAL A 154 5.41 12.10 2.74
N GLU A 155 5.19 13.37 3.02
CA GLU A 155 4.18 13.80 4.00
C GLU A 155 2.79 13.60 3.39
N ILE A 156 1.84 13.06 4.16
CA ILE A 156 0.45 12.94 3.72
C ILE A 156 -0.22 14.32 3.86
N GLU A 157 -0.10 15.15 2.82
CA GLU A 157 -0.70 16.48 2.78
C GLU A 157 -2.22 16.42 2.61
N SER A 158 -2.69 15.43 1.83
CA SER A 158 -4.11 15.19 1.58
C SER A 158 -4.33 13.72 1.24
N ALA A 159 -5.41 13.14 1.77
CA ALA A 159 -5.77 11.77 1.45
C ALA A 159 -7.28 11.58 1.29
N SER A 160 -7.66 10.56 0.53
CA SER A 160 -9.00 10.00 0.55
C SER A 160 -8.95 8.48 0.39
N ALA A 161 -9.79 7.80 1.16
CA ALA A 161 -10.04 6.38 1.01
C ALA A 161 -11.38 6.15 0.33
N LYS A 162 -11.50 5.04 -0.40
CA LYS A 162 -12.75 4.55 -0.96
C LYS A 162 -12.90 3.06 -0.65
N ILE A 163 -13.99 2.72 0.01
CA ILE A 163 -14.25 1.37 0.50
C ILE A 163 -15.58 0.88 -0.07
N SER A 164 -15.52 -0.17 -0.88
CA SER A 164 -16.69 -0.88 -1.39
C SER A 164 -16.71 -2.27 -0.80
N MET A 165 -17.70 -2.56 0.03
CA MET A 165 -17.89 -3.85 0.68
C MET A 165 -19.37 -4.16 0.74
N GLY A 166 -19.79 -5.33 0.29
CA GLY A 166 -21.18 -5.75 0.39
C GLY A 166 -21.60 -6.74 -0.70
N PRO A 167 -22.89 -7.15 -0.68
CA PRO A 167 -23.52 -7.89 -1.77
C PRO A 167 -23.72 -7.00 -3.01
N PRO A 168 -24.15 -7.59 -4.14
CA PRO A 168 -24.68 -6.82 -5.27
C PRO A 168 -25.82 -5.87 -4.88
N ASP A 169 -25.91 -4.75 -5.58
CA ASP A 169 -26.99 -3.75 -5.47
C ASP A 169 -27.81 -3.84 -6.76
N ASP A 170 -28.69 -4.83 -6.85
CA ASP A 170 -29.55 -5.08 -8.02
C ASP A 170 -30.78 -4.18 -8.00
N GLU A 171 -31.28 -3.83 -9.19
CA GLU A 171 -32.55 -3.11 -9.34
C GLU A 171 -33.73 -4.06 -9.10
N ASP A 172 -34.88 -3.53 -8.67
CA ASP A 172 -36.08 -4.32 -8.38
C ASP A 172 -36.52 -5.18 -9.58
N GLU A 173 -36.33 -4.71 -10.81
CA GLU A 173 -36.69 -5.43 -12.04
C GLU A 173 -35.85 -6.68 -12.31
N ASP A 174 -34.63 -6.74 -11.76
CA ASP A 174 -33.72 -7.86 -11.96
C ASP A 174 -33.95 -8.98 -10.94
N MET A 175 -34.68 -8.72 -9.84
CA MET A 175 -34.71 -9.61 -8.67
C MET A 175 -35.27 -11.02 -8.95
N ASP A 176 -36.20 -11.14 -9.90
CA ASP A 176 -36.81 -12.41 -10.32
C ASP A 176 -36.00 -13.15 -11.40
N ALA A 177 -34.88 -12.57 -11.86
CA ALA A 177 -34.03 -13.21 -12.87
C ALA A 177 -33.50 -14.57 -12.35
N PRO A 178 -33.62 -15.66 -13.14
CA PRO A 178 -33.20 -17.00 -12.73
C PRO A 178 -31.68 -17.19 -12.87
N VAL A 179 -30.89 -16.29 -12.29
CA VAL A 179 -29.42 -16.29 -12.30
C VAL A 179 -28.87 -16.24 -10.88
N TRP A 180 -27.66 -16.75 -10.69
CA TRP A 180 -26.97 -16.64 -9.40
C TRP A 180 -26.35 -15.25 -9.25
N ALA A 181 -26.48 -14.66 -8.06
CA ALA A 181 -25.84 -13.40 -7.69
C ALA A 181 -25.16 -13.54 -6.32
N GLY A 182 -24.03 -12.87 -6.14
CA GLY A 182 -23.25 -12.97 -4.91
C GLY A 182 -21.84 -12.39 -5.05
N VAL A 183 -20.97 -12.75 -4.11
CA VAL A 183 -19.59 -12.26 -4.06
C VAL A 183 -18.64 -13.44 -4.05
N MET A 184 -17.61 -13.40 -4.90
CA MET A 184 -16.44 -14.28 -4.79
C MET A 184 -15.34 -13.54 -4.04
N PRO A 185 -15.07 -13.89 -2.76
CA PRO A 185 -14.04 -13.21 -1.98
C PRO A 185 -12.66 -13.44 -2.56
N LEU A 186 -11.85 -12.39 -2.59
CA LEU A 186 -10.43 -12.45 -2.97
C LEU A 186 -9.59 -12.07 -1.76
N ARG A 187 -8.50 -12.80 -1.50
CA ARG A 187 -7.61 -12.55 -0.36
C ARG A 187 -6.17 -12.77 -0.79
N LEU A 188 -5.29 -11.83 -0.48
CA LEU A 188 -3.86 -12.11 -0.46
C LEU A 188 -3.56 -12.86 0.84
N LYS A 189 -2.90 -14.02 0.73
CA LYS A 189 -2.55 -14.85 1.88
C LYS A 189 -1.07 -15.21 1.83
N ALA A 190 -0.37 -15.02 2.93
CA ALA A 190 1.02 -15.45 3.06
C ALA A 190 1.12 -16.98 2.93
N GLY A 191 2.01 -17.44 2.05
CA GLY A 191 2.30 -18.86 1.85
C GLY A 191 3.18 -19.45 2.96
N ALA A 192 3.50 -20.73 2.81
CA ALA A 192 4.54 -21.37 3.62
C ALA A 192 5.92 -20.77 3.27
N LEU A 193 6.80 -20.67 4.26
CA LEU A 193 8.18 -20.26 4.04
C LEU A 193 8.90 -21.27 3.15
N ILE A 194 9.58 -20.78 2.13
CA ILE A 194 10.42 -21.58 1.25
C ILE A 194 11.87 -21.36 1.69
N ARG A 195 12.53 -22.45 2.10
CA ARG A 195 13.91 -22.43 2.56
C ARG A 195 14.86 -22.13 1.40
N ASP A 196 15.82 -21.24 1.63
CA ASP A 196 16.99 -21.08 0.79
C ASP A 196 17.89 -22.33 0.92
N PRO A 197 18.25 -23.03 -0.18
CA PRO A 197 19.12 -24.22 -0.14
C PRO A 197 20.46 -24.03 0.59
N GLU A 198 20.96 -22.80 0.70
CA GLU A 198 22.21 -22.49 1.40
C GLU A 198 22.07 -22.43 2.94
N VAL A 199 20.83 -22.41 3.47
CA VAL A 199 20.58 -22.36 4.91
C VAL A 199 20.65 -23.78 5.51
N PRO A 200 21.53 -24.05 6.50
CA PRO A 200 21.67 -25.36 7.14
C PRO A 200 20.35 -25.95 7.64
N GLU A 201 20.14 -27.26 7.49
CA GLU A 201 18.85 -27.92 7.77
C GLU A 201 18.35 -27.72 9.20
N ASP A 202 19.27 -27.66 10.18
CA ASP A 202 19.00 -27.44 11.59
C ASP A 202 18.66 -25.99 11.93
N MET A 203 18.93 -25.05 11.02
CA MET A 203 18.52 -23.66 11.17
C MET A 203 17.07 -23.49 10.74
N LEU A 204 16.16 -23.40 11.71
CA LEU A 204 14.72 -23.26 11.50
C LEU A 204 14.28 -21.78 11.46
N PRO A 205 13.21 -21.43 10.73
CA PRO A 205 12.61 -20.11 10.81
C PRO A 205 12.18 -19.78 12.25
N THR A 206 12.28 -18.50 12.63
CA THR A 206 11.87 -18.05 13.96
C THR A 206 10.36 -18.26 14.20
N PRO A 207 9.91 -18.38 15.46
CA PRO A 207 8.47 -18.47 15.77
C PRO A 207 7.68 -17.30 15.17
N HIS A 208 8.28 -16.12 15.13
CA HIS A 208 7.65 -14.94 14.55
C HIS A 208 7.45 -15.08 13.03
N MET A 209 8.47 -15.48 12.28
CA MET A 209 8.34 -15.76 10.84
C MET A 209 7.27 -16.83 10.57
N GLN A 210 7.25 -17.89 11.36
CA GLN A 210 6.26 -18.96 11.23
C GLN A 210 4.83 -18.45 11.49
N SER A 211 4.66 -17.52 12.44
CA SER A 211 3.36 -16.91 12.74
C SER A 211 2.80 -16.07 11.59
N GLN A 212 3.63 -15.62 10.66
CA GLN A 212 3.19 -14.86 9.49
C GLN A 212 2.55 -15.75 8.41
N THR A 213 2.81 -17.06 8.41
CA THR A 213 2.18 -17.98 7.43
C THR A 213 0.67 -17.99 7.60
N GLY A 214 -0.04 -17.80 6.50
CA GLY A 214 -1.49 -17.74 6.48
C GLY A 214 -2.10 -16.38 6.88
N ARG A 215 -1.28 -15.38 7.25
CA ARG A 215 -1.72 -13.99 7.41
C ARG A 215 -2.44 -13.50 6.16
N SER A 216 -3.54 -12.78 6.35
CA SER A 216 -4.25 -12.08 5.28
C SER A 216 -3.99 -10.58 5.36
N PHE A 217 -4.06 -9.91 4.21
CA PHE A 217 -3.86 -8.48 4.02
C PHE A 217 -5.17 -7.83 3.53
#